data_AF-A0A2D5VI98-F1
#
_entry.id   AF-A0A2D5VI98-F1
#
_cell.length_a   1.000
_cell.length_b   1.000
_cell.length_c   1.000
_cell.angle_alpha   90.00
_cell.angle_beta   90.00
_cell.angle_gamma   90.00
#
_symmetry.space_group_name_H-M   'P 1'
#
loop_
_entity.id
_entity.type
_entity.pdbx_description
1 polymer ?
#
loop_
_entity_poly.entity_id
_entity_poly.type
_entity_poly.pdbx_seq_one_letter_code
_entity_poly.pdbx_strand_id
1 'polypeptide(L)'
;MQAIAEGQIGSLTSMLCSFTHGGHTLSLFRLFAGAPASWVIGHQGGGGRRQGGMILYQNGIRGFITTGGWFNFDFVGSDGWISARNEHADFEIWSRHPETKEPIRRQFPNPKRPRSSQQAAIEALVKNIDQGTQPLCPGEYGREALEIAIALRESDLRGSEKMELPLANRSLKSG
;
A
#
# COMPACT_ATOMS: atom_id res chain seq x y z
N MET A 1 -4.28 1.49 10.53
CA MET A 1 -3.20 2.38 11.03
C MET A 1 -2.94 2.21 12.51
N GLN A 2 -3.97 2.25 13.37
CA GLN A 2 -3.79 2.19 14.83
C GLN A 2 -2.92 1.02 15.32
N ALA A 3 -3.20 -0.22 14.91
CA ALA A 3 -2.39 -1.38 15.34
C ALA A 3 -0.91 -1.31 14.92
N ILE A 4 -0.60 -0.72 13.76
CA ILE A 4 0.78 -0.52 13.30
C ILE A 4 1.44 0.60 14.11
N ALA A 5 0.72 1.71 14.35
CA ALA A 5 1.20 2.83 15.15
C ALA A 5 1.44 2.44 16.62
N GLU A 6 0.66 1.50 17.16
CA GLU A 6 0.82 0.92 18.49
C GLU A 6 1.96 -0.13 18.55
N GLY A 7 2.64 -0.40 17.44
CA GLY A 7 3.77 -1.33 17.40
C GLY A 7 3.38 -2.81 17.53
N GLN A 8 2.13 -3.19 17.24
CA GLN A 8 1.68 -4.58 17.40
C GLN A 8 2.39 -5.60 16.49
N ILE A 9 3.06 -5.11 15.44
CA ILE A 9 3.92 -5.90 14.53
C ILE A 9 5.38 -5.44 14.56
N GLY A 10 5.77 -4.64 15.56
CA GLY A 10 7.05 -3.93 15.57
C GLY A 10 7.12 -2.83 14.51
N SER A 11 8.31 -2.55 13.99
CA SER A 11 8.50 -1.54 12.94
C SER A 11 8.07 -2.08 11.57
N LEU A 12 7.22 -1.35 10.84
CA LEU A 12 6.82 -1.71 9.47
C LEU A 12 8.05 -1.76 8.56
N THR A 13 8.21 -2.87 7.83
CA THR A 13 9.35 -3.07 6.91
C THR A 13 8.91 -3.22 5.46
N SER A 14 7.79 -3.92 5.22
CA SER A 14 7.31 -4.22 3.88
C SER A 14 5.80 -4.24 3.80
N MET A 15 5.27 -3.97 2.62
CA MET A 15 3.87 -4.09 2.27
C MET A 15 3.75 -4.93 1.00
N LEU A 16 2.77 -5.83 0.95
CA LEU A 16 2.56 -6.71 -0.19
C LEU A 16 1.12 -6.62 -0.67
N CYS A 17 0.94 -6.62 -1.99
CA CYS A 17 -0.36 -6.66 -2.62
C CYS A 17 -0.37 -7.62 -3.81
N SER A 18 -1.42 -8.42 -3.95
CA SER A 18 -1.50 -9.45 -5.00
C SER A 18 -1.65 -8.89 -6.43
N PHE A 19 -2.20 -7.69 -6.58
CA PHE A 19 -2.25 -6.95 -7.85
C PHE A 19 -2.66 -5.50 -7.63
N THR A 20 -2.25 -4.60 -8.53
CA THR A 20 -2.68 -3.20 -8.47
C THR A 20 -4.15 -3.05 -8.90
N HIS A 21 -4.97 -2.39 -8.10
CA HIS A 21 -6.22 -1.75 -8.59
C HIS A 21 -5.93 -0.31 -9.08
N GLY A 22 -4.78 -0.08 -9.72
CA GLY A 22 -4.32 1.25 -10.09
C GLY A 22 -3.93 2.11 -8.89
N GLY A 23 -4.24 3.41 -8.95
CA GLY A 23 -3.77 4.43 -7.99
C GLY A 23 -4.21 4.22 -6.53
N HIS A 24 -5.29 3.47 -6.27
CA HIS A 24 -5.76 3.19 -4.91
C HIS A 24 -4.73 2.40 -4.09
N THR A 25 -4.18 1.32 -4.65
CA THR A 25 -3.16 0.49 -4.00
C THR A 25 -1.90 1.31 -3.68
N LEU A 26 -1.44 2.09 -4.65
CA LEU A 26 -0.21 2.88 -4.55
C LEU A 26 -0.34 4.04 -3.55
N SER A 27 -1.50 4.71 -3.53
CA SER A 27 -1.78 5.74 -2.53
C SER A 27 -1.84 5.15 -1.12
N LEU A 28 -2.34 3.91 -0.98
CA LEU A 28 -2.36 3.22 0.31
C LEU A 28 -0.95 2.85 0.78
N PHE A 29 -0.10 2.32 -0.10
CA PHE A 29 1.31 2.11 0.24
C PHE A 29 1.98 3.42 0.65
N ARG A 30 1.75 4.52 -0.07
CA ARG A 30 2.32 5.83 0.29
C ARG A 30 1.86 6.32 1.66
N LEU A 31 0.59 6.10 2.00
CA LEU A 31 0.03 6.43 3.30
C LEU A 31 0.74 5.67 4.43
N PHE A 32 0.90 4.35 4.30
CA PHE A 32 1.52 3.52 5.33
C PHE A 32 3.04 3.60 5.38
N ALA A 33 3.69 3.80 4.24
CA ALA A 33 5.13 4.06 4.20
C ALA A 33 5.47 5.37 4.91
N GLY A 34 4.60 6.39 4.83
CA GLY A 34 4.84 7.69 5.46
C GLY A 34 6.02 8.49 4.85
N ALA A 35 6.62 7.98 3.78
CA ALA A 35 7.71 8.61 3.03
C ALA A 35 7.44 8.46 1.53
N PRO A 36 7.99 9.34 0.68
CA PRO A 36 7.86 9.21 -0.77
C PRO A 36 8.72 8.06 -1.32
N ALA A 37 8.34 7.54 -2.48
CA ALA A 37 9.09 6.52 -3.20
C ALA A 37 10.42 7.08 -3.72
N SER A 38 11.47 6.25 -3.65
CA SER A 38 12.82 6.54 -4.12
C SER A 38 13.07 5.94 -5.51
N TRP A 39 12.70 4.68 -5.72
CA TRP A 39 12.80 4.01 -7.01
C TRP A 39 11.87 2.81 -7.08
N VAL A 40 11.64 2.33 -8.31
CA VAL A 40 10.82 1.15 -8.58
C VAL A 40 11.49 0.21 -9.56
N ILE A 41 11.11 -1.06 -9.52
CA ILE A 41 11.31 -2.04 -10.59
C ILE A 41 9.95 -2.62 -10.91
N GLY A 42 9.52 -2.53 -12.16
CA GLY A 42 8.24 -3.00 -12.63
C GLY A 42 8.36 -4.25 -13.49
N HIS A 43 7.31 -5.05 -13.46
CA HIS A 43 7.13 -6.17 -14.38
C HIS A 43 5.64 -6.36 -14.68
N GLN A 44 5.28 -6.58 -15.94
CA GLN A 44 3.91 -6.92 -16.31
C GLN A 44 3.68 -8.43 -16.27
N GLY A 45 2.58 -8.83 -15.65
CA GLY A 45 2.13 -10.22 -15.71
C GLY A 45 1.56 -10.54 -17.08
N GLY A 46 1.49 -11.83 -17.40
CA GLY A 46 0.85 -12.31 -18.62
C GLY A 46 -0.55 -11.73 -18.81
N GLY A 47 -0.82 -11.14 -19.98
CA GLY A 47 -2.11 -10.56 -20.33
C GLY A 47 -2.23 -9.03 -20.19
N GLY A 48 -1.14 -8.31 -19.90
CA GLY A 48 -1.01 -6.85 -20.11
C GLY A 48 -1.89 -5.93 -19.22
N ARG A 49 -2.74 -6.48 -18.35
CA ARG A 49 -3.61 -5.70 -17.45
C ARG A 49 -3.13 -5.63 -16.00
N ARG A 50 -2.20 -6.50 -15.61
CA ARG A 50 -1.72 -6.60 -14.23
C ARG A 50 -0.25 -6.19 -14.16
N GLN A 51 -0.02 -5.02 -13.58
CA GLN A 51 1.32 -4.52 -13.29
C GLN A 51 1.72 -5.01 -11.89
N GLY A 52 2.95 -5.49 -11.80
CA GLY A 52 3.61 -5.84 -10.56
C GLY A 52 4.94 -5.13 -10.46
N GLY A 53 5.63 -5.35 -9.36
CA GLY A 53 6.93 -4.77 -9.13
C GLY A 53 7.29 -4.58 -7.67
N MET A 54 8.40 -3.92 -7.47
CA MET A 54 8.91 -3.51 -6.17
C MET A 54 9.07 -1.99 -6.15
N ILE A 55 8.75 -1.40 -5.00
CA ILE A 55 8.89 0.02 -4.70
C ILE A 55 9.77 0.13 -3.46
N LEU A 56 10.82 0.96 -3.51
CA LEU A 56 11.56 1.34 -2.30
C LEU A 56 11.17 2.76 -1.90
N TYR A 57 10.73 2.94 -0.66
CA TYR A 57 10.47 4.25 -0.07
C TYR A 57 11.74 4.85 0.55
N GLN A 58 11.83 6.18 0.63
CA GLN A 58 13.02 6.88 1.15
C GLN A 58 13.41 6.48 2.58
N ASN A 59 12.46 6.03 3.38
CA ASN A 59 12.70 5.53 4.74
C ASN A 59 13.04 4.02 4.80
N GLY A 60 13.28 3.38 3.65
CA GLY A 60 13.67 1.97 3.56
C GLY A 60 12.52 0.97 3.54
N ILE A 61 11.27 1.42 3.73
CA ILE A 61 10.09 0.56 3.61
C ILE A 61 9.94 0.09 2.16
N ARG A 62 9.51 -1.16 1.96
CA ARG A 62 9.36 -1.76 0.63
C ARG A 62 7.90 -2.06 0.30
N GLY A 63 7.46 -1.72 -0.90
CA GLY A 63 6.19 -2.18 -1.46
C GLY A 63 6.43 -3.27 -2.49
N PHE A 64 5.67 -4.36 -2.43
CA PHE A 64 5.70 -5.42 -3.43
C PHE A 64 4.31 -5.59 -4.01
N ILE A 65 4.24 -5.67 -5.33
CA ILE A 65 3.00 -5.92 -6.04
C ILE A 65 3.20 -7.12 -6.94
N THR A 66 2.40 -8.16 -6.76
CA THR A 66 2.42 -9.31 -7.66
C THR A 66 1.40 -9.12 -8.77
N THR A 67 1.39 -10.02 -9.75
CA THR A 67 0.54 -9.92 -10.94
C THR A 67 -0.58 -10.97 -10.92
N GLY A 68 -0.80 -11.66 -9.79
CA GLY A 68 -1.58 -12.89 -9.71
C GLY A 68 -2.27 -13.08 -8.36
N GLY A 69 -3.30 -13.92 -8.34
CA GLY A 69 -4.04 -14.25 -7.12
C GLY A 69 -5.23 -13.32 -6.82
N TRP A 70 -5.83 -13.56 -5.66
CA TRP A 70 -6.96 -12.81 -5.10
C TRP A 70 -6.46 -11.52 -4.44
N PHE A 71 -7.30 -10.48 -4.41
CA PHE A 71 -6.93 -9.21 -3.81
C PHE A 71 -6.70 -9.38 -2.31
N ASN A 72 -5.43 -9.30 -1.92
CA ASN A 72 -4.97 -9.35 -0.54
C ASN A 72 -3.95 -8.24 -0.32
N PHE A 73 -3.86 -7.82 0.94
CA PHE A 73 -2.93 -6.79 1.36
C PHE A 73 -2.27 -7.19 2.66
N ASP A 74 -0.95 -7.29 2.67
CA ASP A 74 -0.19 -7.66 3.85
C ASP A 74 0.74 -6.53 4.28
N PHE A 75 0.80 -6.29 5.59
CA PHE A 75 1.74 -5.36 6.23
C PHE A 75 2.69 -6.18 7.09
N VAL A 76 3.98 -6.16 6.75
CA VAL A 76 5.01 -6.97 7.41
C VAL A 76 5.89 -6.06 8.26
N GLY A 77 5.94 -6.32 9.56
CA GLY A 77 6.82 -5.65 10.50
C GLY A 77 7.93 -6.56 11.02
N SER A 78 8.78 -6.03 11.90
CA SER A 78 9.89 -6.77 12.51
C SER A 78 9.44 -7.96 13.37
N ASP A 79 8.26 -7.88 13.96
CA ASP A 79 7.77 -8.80 14.99
C ASP A 79 6.39 -9.40 14.69
N GLY A 80 5.92 -9.22 13.46
CA GLY A 80 4.61 -9.72 13.06
C GLY A 80 4.17 -9.27 11.67
N TRP A 81 2.94 -9.62 11.31
CA TRP A 81 2.30 -9.10 10.12
C TRP A 81 0.80 -8.96 10.30
N ILE A 82 0.19 -8.05 9.54
CA ILE A 82 -1.26 -7.91 9.42
C ILE A 82 -1.64 -8.31 8.00
N SER A 83 -2.67 -9.14 7.85
CA SER A 83 -3.21 -9.57 6.57
C SER A 83 -4.65 -9.11 6.42
N ALA A 84 -4.95 -8.39 5.34
CA ALA A 84 -6.29 -8.04 4.92
C ALA A 84 -6.67 -8.93 3.73
N ARG A 85 -7.68 -9.77 3.93
CA ARG A 85 -8.16 -10.75 2.95
C ARG A 85 -9.61 -10.45 2.57
N ASN A 86 -10.08 -11.14 1.53
CA ASN A 86 -11.50 -11.13 1.14
C ASN A 86 -12.03 -9.70 0.93
N GLU A 87 -11.31 -8.91 0.11
CA GLU A 87 -11.67 -7.51 -0.17
C GLU A 87 -11.77 -6.61 1.07
N HIS A 88 -10.88 -6.83 2.04
CA HIS A 88 -10.86 -6.13 3.33
C HIS A 88 -12.03 -6.50 4.26
N ALA A 89 -12.72 -7.62 4.03
CA ALA A 89 -13.72 -8.14 4.96
C ALA A 89 -13.09 -8.85 6.16
N ASP A 90 -11.89 -9.42 6.00
CA ASP A 90 -11.23 -10.21 7.02
C ASP A 90 -9.83 -9.65 7.31
N PHE A 91 -9.59 -9.34 8.59
CA PHE A 91 -8.28 -8.87 9.04
C PHE A 91 -7.73 -9.81 10.11
N GLU A 92 -6.54 -10.31 9.87
CA GLU A 92 -5.78 -11.12 10.81
C GLU A 92 -4.48 -10.40 11.19
N ILE A 93 -4.08 -10.49 12.44
CA ILE A 93 -2.77 -10.08 12.92
C ILE A 93 -2.03 -11.27 13.51
N TRP A 94 -0.79 -11.41 13.08
CA TRP A 94 0.21 -12.28 13.67
C TRP A 94 1.23 -11.43 14.41
N SER A 95 1.43 -11.75 15.68
CA SER A 95 2.32 -11.01 16.59
C SER A 95 2.92 -11.98 17.61
N ARG A 96 3.86 -11.54 18.45
CA ARG A 96 4.44 -12.38 19.50
C ARG A 96 3.73 -12.18 20.84
N HIS A 97 3.59 -13.26 21.62
CA HIS A 97 3.17 -13.16 23.01
C HIS A 97 4.13 -12.25 23.79
N PRO A 98 3.66 -11.32 24.63
CA PRO A 98 4.53 -10.40 25.36
C PRO A 98 5.59 -11.13 26.22
N GLU A 99 5.17 -12.17 26.93
CA GLU A 99 6.01 -13.00 27.82
C GLU A 99 6.74 -14.14 27.09
N THR A 100 6.01 -15.11 26.51
CA THR A 100 6.60 -16.33 25.93
C THR A 100 7.26 -16.13 24.55
N LYS A 101 7.00 -15.01 23.87
CA LYS A 101 7.43 -14.71 22.49
C LYS A 101 6.91 -15.66 21.40
N GLU A 102 6.04 -16.59 21.76
CA GLU A 102 5.36 -17.49 20.83
C GLU A 102 4.46 -16.73 19.85
N PRO A 103 4.29 -17.21 18.61
CA PRO A 103 3.42 -16.57 17.63
C PRO A 103 1.94 -16.70 18.05
N ILE A 104 1.24 -15.58 18.10
CA ILE A 104 -0.20 -15.50 18.35
C ILE A 104 -0.88 -14.94 17.11
N ARG A 105 -1.92 -15.65 16.65
CA ARG A 105 -2.90 -15.13 15.68
C ARG A 105 -4.09 -14.52 16.42
N ARG A 106 -4.46 -13.30 16.04
CA ARG A 106 -5.71 -12.65 16.47
C ARG A 106 -6.48 -12.17 15.24
N GLN A 107 -7.81 -12.20 15.31
CA GLN A 107 -8.66 -11.52 14.33
C GLN A 107 -9.04 -10.14 14.86
N PHE A 108 -9.12 -9.16 13.97
CA PHE A 108 -9.77 -7.91 14.35
C PHE A 108 -11.28 -8.15 14.46
N PRO A 109 -11.95 -7.58 15.47
CA PRO A 109 -13.39 -7.66 15.53
C PRO A 109 -13.97 -6.94 14.31
N ASN A 110 -14.72 -7.68 13.48
CA ASN A 110 -15.44 -7.05 12.37
C ASN A 110 -16.44 -6.04 12.92
N PRO A 111 -16.52 -4.83 12.33
CA PRO A 111 -17.49 -3.85 12.76
C PRO A 111 -18.90 -4.43 12.56
N LYS A 112 -19.76 -4.32 13.58
CA LYS A 112 -21.14 -4.83 13.55
C LYS A 112 -21.95 -4.30 12.36
N ARG A 113 -21.54 -3.15 11.80
CA ARG A 113 -22.09 -2.53 10.59
C ARG A 113 -20.93 -2.02 9.74
N PRO A 114 -20.47 -2.77 8.73
CA PRO A 114 -19.43 -2.27 7.82
C PRO A 114 -19.95 -1.02 7.10
N ARG A 115 -19.15 0.04 7.09
CA ARG A 115 -19.43 1.23 6.28
C ARG A 115 -18.74 1.10 4.94
N SER A 116 -19.39 1.59 3.89
CA SER A 116 -18.76 1.72 2.58
C SER A 116 -17.54 2.63 2.67
N SER A 117 -16.43 2.23 2.04
CA SER A 117 -15.20 3.03 1.97
C SER A 117 -15.43 4.36 1.24
N GLN A 118 -16.31 4.38 0.22
CA GLN A 118 -16.67 5.59 -0.51
C GLN A 118 -17.47 6.55 0.37
N GLN A 119 -18.45 6.03 1.13
CA GLN A 119 -19.21 6.83 2.08
C GLN A 119 -18.28 7.42 3.15
N ALA A 120 -17.39 6.61 3.72
CA ALA A 120 -16.41 7.08 4.70
C ALA A 120 -15.48 8.17 4.12
N ALA A 121 -15.08 8.06 2.85
CA ALA A 121 -14.28 9.07 2.17
C ALA A 121 -15.02 10.40 1.99
N ILE A 122 -16.30 10.37 1.60
CA ILE A 122 -17.14 11.57 1.46
C ILE A 122 -17.36 12.24 2.83
N GLU A 123 -17.74 11.47 3.84
CA GLU A 123 -17.93 11.97 5.21
C GLU A 123 -16.65 12.61 5.76
N ALA A 124 -15.49 11.97 5.53
CA ALA A 124 -14.21 12.52 5.93
C ALA A 124 -13.88 13.82 5.19
N LEU A 125 -14.18 13.92 3.90
CA LEU A 125 -13.96 15.14 3.12
C LEU A 125 -14.78 16.30 3.66
N VAL A 126 -16.09 16.10 3.89
CA VAL A 126 -16.97 17.12 4.48
C VAL A 126 -16.42 17.59 5.82
N LYS A 127 -16.03 16.65 6.69
CA LYS A 127 -15.42 16.97 7.99
C LYS A 127 -14.15 17.81 7.85
N ASN A 128 -13.29 17.50 6.90
CA ASN A 128 -12.05 18.25 6.69
C ASN A 128 -12.31 19.69 6.22
N ILE A 129 -13.32 19.88 5.36
CA ILE A 129 -13.76 21.21 4.92
C ILE A 129 -14.28 22.01 6.11
N ASP A 130 -15.19 21.43 6.90
CA ASP A 130 -15.80 22.10 8.04
C ASP A 130 -14.78 22.49 9.11
N GLN A 131 -13.73 21.68 9.30
CA GLN A 131 -12.73 21.87 10.34
C GLN A 131 -11.46 22.58 9.85
N GLY A 132 -11.32 22.85 8.56
CA GLY A 132 -10.09 23.38 7.97
C GLY A 132 -8.89 22.47 8.13
N THR A 133 -9.09 21.14 8.18
CA THR A 133 -8.04 20.14 8.37
C THR A 133 -7.63 19.49 7.05
N GLN A 134 -6.46 18.84 7.05
CA GLN A 134 -5.95 18.13 5.87
C GLN A 134 -6.57 16.73 5.75
N PRO A 135 -6.90 16.27 4.53
CA PRO A 135 -7.35 14.91 4.31
C PRO A 135 -6.26 13.88 4.59
N LEU A 136 -6.70 12.68 4.95
CA LEU A 136 -5.82 11.56 5.25
C LEU A 136 -4.87 11.20 4.09
N CYS A 137 -5.37 11.33 2.86
CA CYS A 137 -4.59 11.18 1.64
C CYS A 137 -4.68 12.50 0.85
N PRO A 138 -3.70 13.41 0.98
CA PRO A 138 -3.66 14.63 0.18
C PRO A 138 -3.42 14.32 -1.30
N GLY A 139 -3.72 15.28 -2.18
CA GLY A 139 -3.60 15.10 -3.63
C GLY A 139 -2.19 14.73 -4.10
N GLU A 140 -1.16 15.07 -3.32
CA GLU A 140 0.22 14.68 -3.59
C GLU A 140 0.42 13.16 -3.61
N TYR A 141 -0.33 12.39 -2.80
CA TYR A 141 -0.26 10.93 -2.81
C TYR A 141 -0.82 10.37 -4.11
N GLY A 142 -1.89 10.98 -4.65
CA GLY A 142 -2.44 10.61 -5.95
C GLY A 142 -1.48 10.92 -7.10
N ARG A 143 -0.80 12.07 -7.04
CA ARG A 143 0.24 12.42 -8.02
C ARG A 143 1.41 11.44 -7.98
N GLU A 144 1.91 11.12 -6.80
CA GLU A 144 3.00 10.15 -6.62
C GLU A 144 2.58 8.74 -7.06
N ALA A 145 1.36 8.32 -6.75
CA ALA A 145 0.80 7.05 -7.21
C ALA A 145 0.75 6.96 -8.75
N LEU A 146 0.38 8.05 -9.44
CA LEU A 146 0.40 8.10 -10.90
C LEU A 146 1.83 8.00 -11.44
N GLU A 147 2.78 8.72 -10.84
CA GLU A 147 4.19 8.69 -11.25
C GLU A 147 4.80 7.29 -11.06
N ILE A 148 4.51 6.63 -9.93
CA ILE A 148 4.90 5.24 -9.67
C ILE A 148 4.30 4.30 -10.72
N ALA A 149 3.02 4.46 -11.08
CA ALA A 149 2.40 3.62 -12.09
C ALA A 149 3.06 3.78 -13.48
N ILE A 150 3.41 5.02 -13.86
CA ILE A 150 4.17 5.29 -15.09
C ILE A 150 5.56 4.63 -15.01
N ALA A 151 6.25 4.77 -13.89
CA ALA A 151 7.59 4.23 -13.69
C ALA A 151 7.62 2.70 -13.70
N LEU A 152 6.63 2.02 -13.11
CA LEU A 152 6.50 0.57 -13.16
C LEU A 152 6.33 0.06 -14.60
N ARG A 153 5.47 0.73 -15.39
CA ARG A 153 5.31 0.40 -16.81
C ARG A 153 6.59 0.64 -17.60
N GLU A 154 7.23 1.79 -17.42
CA GLU A 154 8.46 2.14 -18.13
C GLU A 154 9.60 1.18 -17.78
N SER A 155 9.71 0.80 -16.51
CA SER A 155 10.64 -0.21 -16.03
C SER A 155 10.48 -1.52 -16.79
N ASP A 156 9.24 -2.03 -16.89
CA ASP A 156 8.94 -3.27 -17.62
C ASP A 156 9.31 -3.18 -19.10
N LEU A 157 8.97 -2.07 -19.78
CA LEU A 157 9.33 -1.84 -21.18
C LEU A 157 10.84 -1.83 -21.44
N ARG A 158 11.64 -1.54 -20.41
CA ARG A 158 13.11 -1.54 -20.44
C ARG A 158 13.71 -2.85 -19.94
N GLY A 159 12.90 -3.92 -19.82
CA GLY A 159 13.36 -5.21 -19.32
C GLY A 159 13.52 -5.24 -17.80
N SER A 160 12.60 -4.60 -17.08
CA SER A 160 12.60 -4.46 -15.61
C SER A 160 13.82 -3.72 -15.06
N GLU A 161 14.22 -2.64 -15.74
CA GLU A 161 15.28 -1.74 -15.27
C GLU A 161 14.83 -0.92 -14.06
N LYS A 162 15.75 -0.64 -13.12
CA LYS A 162 15.45 0.23 -11.98
C LYS A 162 15.16 1.66 -12.45
N MET A 163 14.00 2.19 -12.05
CA MET A 163 13.58 3.56 -12.36
C MET A 163 13.65 4.42 -11.10
N GLU A 164 14.46 5.47 -11.12
CA GLU A 164 14.54 6.47 -10.05
C GLU A 164 13.29 7.37 -10.04
N LEU A 165 12.89 7.81 -8.85
CA LEU A 165 11.78 8.74 -8.62
C LEU A 165 12.27 10.02 -7.92
N PRO A 166 11.73 11.20 -8.29
CA PRO A 166 10.73 11.43 -9.32
C PRO A 166 11.28 11.17 -10.74
N LEU A 167 10.39 10.86 -11.69
CA LEU A 167 10.81 10.55 -13.06
C LEU A 167 11.42 11.80 -13.72
N ALA A 168 12.64 11.65 -14.24
CA ALA A 168 13.30 12.72 -14.98
C ALA A 168 12.53 13.10 -16.25
N ASN A 169 12.01 12.10 -16.97
CA ASN A 169 11.18 12.33 -18.15
C ASN A 169 9.68 12.42 -17.79
N ARG A 170 9.15 13.64 -17.78
CA ARG A 170 7.73 13.92 -17.49
C ARG A 170 6.79 13.75 -18.69
N SER A 171 7.30 13.42 -19.88
CA SER A 171 6.47 13.14 -21.06
C SER A 171 5.93 11.71 -21.09
N LEU A 172 6.39 10.84 -20.18
CA LEU A 172 5.96 9.45 -20.08
C LEU A 172 4.49 9.36 -19.66
N LYS A 173 3.82 8.29 -20.12
CA LYS A 173 2.39 8.06 -19.88
C LYS A 173 2.17 6.66 -19.34
N SER A 174 1.10 6.50 -18.55
CA SER A 174 0.73 5.23 -17.91
C SER A 174 0.14 4.19 -18.89
N GLY A 175 -0.21 4.61 -20.11
CA GLY A 175 -1.00 3.84 -21.07
C GLY A 175 -2.31 4.55 -21.37
#